data_AF-A0A2N8MGR2-F1
#
_entry.id   AF-A0A2N8MGR2-F1
#
_cell.length_a   1.000
_cell.length_b   1.000
_cell.length_c   1.000
_cell.angle_alpha   90.00
_cell.angle_beta   90.00
_cell.angle_gamma   90.00
#
_symmetry.space_group_name_H-M   'P 1'
#
loop_
_entity.id
_entity.type
_entity.pdbx_description
1 polymer ?
#
loop_
_entity_poly.entity_id
_entity_poly.type
_entity_poly.pdbx_seq_one_letter_code
_entity_poly.pdbx_strand_id
1 'polypeptide(L)'
;MLHVTEHRKLPKGPHNLSRDEVAGTQRARLIDAVLENTGTRGYVGTTVGHITATAGVSRTSFYQQFADKQDAFLAAYREITTEFIAQGVAAGAEAATPLDAVAACCDFLVDYVHRRPTAVRAALLEIYALGDAGLEARENTLRAGEAVFDRTAKWLRATDPALPSPPPFTARTVVAATIELITQAIWNGTEDAYGQAREAVRYTWLLGLFGHRSVDA
;
A
#
# COMPACT_ATOMS: atom_id res chain seq x y z
N MET A 1 -15.95 -14.42 15.89
CA MET A 1 -16.86 -15.11 14.94
C MET A 1 -17.27 -14.09 13.89
N LEU A 2 -16.45 -13.89 12.87
CA LEU A 2 -16.59 -12.80 11.89
C LEU A 2 -16.78 -13.38 10.48
N HIS A 3 -17.71 -12.76 9.77
CA HIS A 3 -18.30 -13.14 8.50
C HIS A 3 -17.26 -13.36 7.39
N VAL A 4 -17.33 -14.53 6.77
CA VAL A 4 -16.80 -14.80 5.43
C VAL A 4 -17.48 -13.85 4.45
N THR A 5 -16.70 -13.08 3.69
CA THR A 5 -17.24 -12.25 2.61
C THR A 5 -17.65 -13.16 1.47
N GLU A 6 -18.94 -13.49 1.39
CA GLU A 6 -19.51 -14.16 0.22
C GLU A 6 -19.27 -13.30 -1.02
N HIS A 7 -18.63 -13.89 -2.04
CA HIS A 7 -18.65 -13.37 -3.40
C HIS A 7 -20.10 -13.35 -3.90
N ARG A 8 -20.78 -12.20 -3.73
CA ARG A 8 -22.14 -12.01 -4.19
C ARG A 8 -22.18 -12.08 -5.72
N LYS A 9 -22.48 -13.26 -6.25
CA LYS A 9 -22.87 -13.43 -7.66
C LYS A 9 -24.00 -12.43 -7.95
N LEU A 10 -23.79 -11.55 -8.93
CA LEU A 10 -24.76 -10.54 -9.31
C LEU A 10 -26.08 -11.20 -9.73
N PRO A 11 -27.25 -10.73 -9.25
CA PRO A 11 -28.55 -11.21 -9.71
C PRO A 11 -28.73 -10.93 -11.21
N LYS A 12 -29.35 -11.87 -11.94
CA LYS A 12 -29.70 -11.68 -13.36
C LYS A 12 -31.00 -10.86 -13.46
N GLY A 13 -30.91 -9.62 -13.96
CA GLY A 13 -32.06 -8.74 -14.24
C GLY A 13 -31.63 -7.28 -14.46
N PRO A 14 -32.40 -6.47 -15.21
CA PRO A 14 -31.94 -5.17 -15.70
C PRO A 14 -31.91 -4.13 -14.58
N HIS A 15 -30.73 -3.88 -14.02
CA HIS A 15 -30.46 -2.67 -13.26
C HIS A 15 -30.09 -1.55 -14.24
N ASN A 16 -30.79 -0.41 -14.14
CA ASN A 16 -30.44 0.86 -14.78
C ASN A 16 -29.16 1.45 -14.15
N LEU A 17 -28.05 0.71 -14.20
CA LEU A 17 -26.75 1.30 -13.95
C LEU A 17 -26.44 2.21 -15.14
N SER A 18 -26.08 3.45 -14.85
CA SER A 18 -25.53 4.35 -15.85
C SER A 18 -24.28 3.72 -16.46
N ARG A 19 -23.94 4.11 -17.69
CA ARG A 19 -22.71 3.64 -18.35
C ARG A 19 -21.48 3.90 -17.50
N ASP A 20 -21.49 4.99 -16.74
CA ASP A 20 -20.40 5.39 -15.85
C ASP A 20 -20.30 4.49 -14.62
N GLU A 21 -21.42 4.10 -14.01
CA GLU A 21 -21.43 3.15 -12.88
C GLU A 21 -20.98 1.74 -13.31
N VAL A 22 -21.40 1.31 -14.50
CA VAL A 22 -20.92 0.05 -15.09
C VAL A 22 -19.42 0.11 -15.37
N ALA A 23 -18.94 1.21 -15.97
CA ALA A 23 -17.53 1.42 -16.26
C ALA A 23 -16.68 1.49 -14.98
N GLY A 24 -17.13 2.20 -13.95
CA GLY A 24 -16.46 2.27 -12.64
C GLY A 24 -16.34 0.89 -11.97
N THR A 25 -17.42 0.10 -12.00
CA THR A 25 -17.43 -1.28 -11.47
C THR A 25 -16.54 -2.23 -12.29
N GLN A 26 -16.40 -1.99 -13.59
CA GLN A 26 -15.47 -2.75 -14.44
C GLN A 26 -14.01 -2.36 -14.16
N ARG A 27 -13.73 -1.06 -14.00
CA ARG A 27 -12.38 -0.56 -13.71
C ARG A 27 -11.85 -1.08 -12.38
N ALA A 28 -12.67 -1.06 -11.31
CA ALA A 28 -12.30 -1.62 -10.02
C ALA A 28 -11.94 -3.12 -10.12
N ARG A 29 -12.78 -3.92 -10.78
CA ARG A 29 -12.51 -5.35 -11.01
C ARG A 29 -11.25 -5.60 -11.83
N LEU A 30 -10.97 -4.75 -12.82
CA LEU A 30 -9.74 -4.82 -13.60
C LEU A 30 -8.51 -4.52 -12.75
N ILE A 31 -8.57 -3.52 -11.88
CA ILE A 31 -7.47 -3.17 -10.96
C ILE A 31 -7.16 -4.29 -9.99
N ASP A 32 -8.19 -4.84 -9.35
CA ASP A 32 -8.03 -6.00 -8.46
C ASP A 32 -7.45 -7.20 -9.22
N ALA A 33 -7.94 -7.45 -10.44
CA ALA A 33 -7.41 -8.52 -11.29
C ALA A 33 -5.96 -8.29 -11.68
N VAL A 34 -5.53 -7.05 -11.97
CA VAL A 34 -4.13 -6.74 -12.26
C VAL A 34 -3.24 -7.11 -11.09
N LEU A 35 -3.57 -6.66 -9.88
CA LEU A 35 -2.78 -6.92 -8.67
C LEU A 35 -2.74 -8.42 -8.34
N GLU A 36 -3.88 -9.11 -8.42
CA GLU A 36 -3.96 -10.56 -8.17
C GLU A 36 -3.13 -11.36 -9.16
N ASN A 37 -3.25 -11.06 -10.45
CA ASN A 37 -2.55 -11.81 -11.50
C ASN A 37 -1.04 -11.57 -11.43
N THR A 38 -0.62 -10.31 -11.23
CA THR A 38 0.80 -9.95 -11.20
C THR A 38 1.46 -10.34 -9.89
N GLY A 39 0.76 -10.28 -8.75
CA GLY A 39 1.26 -10.79 -7.48
C GLY A 39 1.47 -12.30 -7.46
N THR A 40 0.64 -13.05 -8.20
CA THR A 40 0.73 -14.52 -8.29
C THR A 40 1.68 -15.02 -9.38
N ARG A 41 1.70 -14.38 -10.56
CA ARG A 41 2.44 -14.86 -11.75
C ARG A 41 3.65 -14.01 -12.11
N GLY A 42 3.89 -12.93 -11.38
CA GLY A 42 4.79 -11.86 -11.79
C GLY A 42 4.19 -11.00 -12.92
N TYR A 43 4.74 -9.80 -13.09
CA TYR A 43 4.35 -8.87 -14.15
C TYR A 43 4.63 -9.45 -15.52
N VAL A 44 5.82 -10.02 -15.73
CA VAL A 44 6.24 -10.59 -17.03
C VAL A 44 5.34 -11.76 -17.43
N GLY A 45 5.00 -12.65 -16.48
CA GLY A 45 4.12 -13.80 -16.72
C GLY A 45 2.63 -13.46 -16.88
N THR A 46 2.23 -12.22 -16.60
CA THR A 46 0.83 -11.78 -16.71
C THR A 46 0.50 -11.26 -18.10
N THR A 47 -0.65 -11.68 -18.64
CA THR A 47 -1.20 -11.22 -19.92
C THR A 47 -2.52 -10.48 -19.70
N VAL A 48 -2.92 -9.62 -20.66
CA VAL A 48 -4.25 -9.01 -20.68
C VAL A 48 -5.36 -10.07 -20.64
N GLY A 49 -5.12 -11.23 -21.27
CA GLY A 49 -6.04 -12.38 -21.21
C GLY A 49 -6.29 -12.86 -19.78
N HIS A 50 -5.23 -13.05 -18.99
CA HIS A 50 -5.35 -13.45 -17.60
C HIS A 50 -6.16 -12.42 -16.78
N ILE A 51 -5.83 -11.14 -16.93
CA ILE A 51 -6.50 -10.04 -16.23
C ILE A 51 -8.00 -10.01 -16.57
N THR A 52 -8.35 -10.03 -17.86
CA THR A 52 -9.75 -9.98 -18.32
C THR A 52 -10.56 -11.19 -17.86
N ALA A 53 -9.95 -12.38 -17.82
CA ALA A 53 -10.58 -13.59 -17.32
C ALA A 53 -10.87 -13.48 -15.82
N THR A 54 -9.92 -13.02 -15.01
CA THR A 54 -10.13 -12.80 -13.56
C THR A 54 -11.18 -11.72 -13.29
N ALA A 55 -11.16 -10.61 -14.02
CA ALA A 55 -12.11 -9.51 -13.84
C ALA A 55 -13.54 -9.83 -14.35
N GLY A 56 -13.69 -10.87 -15.17
CA GLY A 56 -14.95 -11.22 -15.82
C GLY A 56 -15.41 -10.13 -16.81
N VAL A 57 -14.49 -9.59 -17.60
CA VAL A 57 -14.76 -8.56 -18.62
C VAL A 57 -14.13 -8.95 -19.96
N SER A 58 -14.57 -8.32 -21.05
CA SER A 58 -14.00 -8.58 -22.38
C SER A 58 -12.65 -7.87 -22.58
N ARG A 59 -11.84 -8.31 -23.55
CA ARG A 59 -10.65 -7.57 -23.99
C ARG A 59 -11.00 -6.17 -24.51
N THR A 60 -12.12 -6.04 -25.21
CA THR A 60 -12.61 -4.74 -25.65
C THR A 60 -12.87 -3.80 -24.47
N SER A 61 -13.48 -4.31 -23.40
CA SER A 61 -13.71 -3.54 -22.17
C SER A 61 -12.41 -3.17 -21.46
N PHE A 62 -11.39 -4.04 -21.49
CA PHE A 62 -10.05 -3.69 -20.98
C PHE A 62 -9.47 -2.49 -21.74
N TYR A 63 -9.45 -2.55 -23.08
CA TYR A 63 -8.88 -1.48 -23.89
C TYR A 63 -9.71 -0.19 -23.92
N GLN A 64 -10.95 -0.22 -23.43
CA GLN A 64 -11.72 0.99 -23.14
C GLN A 64 -11.26 1.70 -21.86
N GLN A 65 -10.59 0.99 -20.94
CA GLN A 65 -10.14 1.51 -19.65
C GLN A 65 -8.64 1.79 -19.62
N PHE A 66 -7.83 0.96 -20.29
CA PHE A 66 -6.37 1.02 -20.25
C PHE A 66 -5.77 0.85 -21.63
N ALA A 67 -4.69 1.57 -21.90
CA ALA A 67 -3.98 1.46 -23.19
C ALA A 67 -3.33 0.09 -23.36
N ASP A 68 -2.70 -0.42 -22.29
CA ASP A 68 -1.99 -1.69 -22.26
C ASP A 68 -1.88 -2.24 -20.83
N LYS A 69 -1.11 -3.33 -20.67
CA LYS A 69 -0.85 -3.95 -19.35
C LYS A 69 -0.07 -3.01 -18.42
N GLN A 70 0.85 -2.21 -18.95
CA GLN A 70 1.69 -1.31 -18.15
C GLN A 70 0.85 -0.19 -17.55
N ASP A 71 0.00 0.43 -18.36
CA ASP A 71 -0.95 1.45 -17.93
C ASP A 71 -1.90 0.92 -16.85
N ALA A 72 -2.46 -0.28 -17.07
CA ALA A 72 -3.31 -0.95 -16.09
C ALA A 72 -2.58 -1.22 -14.75
N PHE A 73 -1.32 -1.66 -14.80
CA PHE A 73 -0.51 -1.88 -13.60
C PHE A 73 -0.19 -0.58 -12.86
N LEU A 74 0.23 0.47 -13.58
CA LEU A 74 0.53 1.76 -12.94
C LEU A 74 -0.73 2.38 -12.33
N ALA A 75 -1.90 2.21 -12.95
CA ALA A 75 -3.18 2.62 -12.37
C ALA A 75 -3.48 1.85 -11.09
N ALA A 76 -3.35 0.52 -11.11
CA ALA A 76 -3.57 -0.32 -9.95
C ALA A 76 -2.59 -0.01 -8.80
N TYR A 77 -1.31 0.21 -9.13
CA TYR A 77 -0.26 0.61 -8.19
C TYR A 77 -0.59 1.95 -7.50
N ARG A 78 -0.98 2.97 -8.27
CA ARG A 78 -1.38 4.27 -7.70
C ARG A 78 -2.60 4.13 -6.79
N GLU A 79 -3.58 3.33 -7.18
CA GLU A 79 -4.80 3.16 -6.40
C GLU A 79 -4.52 2.48 -5.06
N ILE A 80 -3.82 1.34 -5.05
CA ILE A 80 -3.49 0.63 -3.81
C ILE A 80 -2.58 1.45 -2.89
N THR A 81 -1.59 2.17 -3.43
CA THR A 81 -0.67 2.98 -2.62
C THR A 81 -1.34 4.24 -2.06
N THR A 82 -2.20 4.90 -2.84
CA THR A 82 -2.99 6.05 -2.37
C THR A 82 -3.97 5.62 -1.29
N GLU A 83 -4.69 4.51 -1.50
CA GLU A 83 -5.60 3.91 -0.51
C GLU A 83 -4.84 3.60 0.78
N PHE A 84 -3.71 2.90 0.68
CA PHE A 84 -2.89 2.49 1.82
C PHE A 84 -2.41 3.68 2.65
N ILE A 85 -1.88 4.72 2.01
CA ILE A 85 -1.39 5.91 2.72
C ILE A 85 -2.56 6.68 3.36
N ALA A 86 -3.66 6.86 2.64
CA ALA A 86 -4.83 7.59 3.15
C ALA A 86 -5.46 6.90 4.37
N GLN A 87 -5.66 5.58 4.29
CA GLN A 87 -6.20 4.81 5.41
C GLN A 87 -5.23 4.73 6.59
N GLY A 88 -3.91 4.65 6.33
CA GLY A 88 -2.91 4.71 7.39
C GLY A 88 -2.94 6.02 8.15
N VAL A 89 -2.97 7.16 7.43
CA VAL A 89 -3.12 8.48 8.06
C VAL A 89 -4.44 8.59 8.84
N ALA A 90 -5.54 8.07 8.29
CA ALA A 90 -6.83 8.07 8.97
C ALA A 90 -6.82 7.24 10.26
N ALA A 91 -6.09 6.12 10.30
CA ALA A 91 -5.97 5.28 11.48
C ALA A 91 -5.33 6.02 12.67
N GLY A 92 -4.43 6.98 12.41
CA GLY A 92 -3.80 7.82 13.43
C GLY A 92 -4.49 9.16 13.70
N ALA A 93 -5.58 9.50 13.00
CA ALA A 93 -6.14 10.86 13.01
C ALA A 93 -6.79 11.26 14.35
N GLU A 94 -7.44 10.32 15.03
CA GLU A 94 -8.14 10.53 16.30
C GLU A 94 -7.25 10.25 17.53
N ALA A 95 -5.95 10.00 17.31
CA ALA A 95 -5.04 9.67 18.38
C ALA A 95 -4.75 10.89 19.28
N ALA A 96 -4.74 10.68 20.60
CA ALA A 96 -4.52 11.74 21.57
C ALA A 96 -3.07 12.27 21.55
N THR A 97 -2.11 11.42 21.19
CA THR A 97 -0.69 11.75 21.14
C THR A 97 -0.05 11.32 19.82
N PRO A 98 1.07 11.97 19.41
CA PRO A 98 1.85 11.52 18.25
C PRO A 98 2.29 10.05 18.36
N LEU A 99 2.55 9.57 19.58
CA LEU A 99 2.94 8.19 19.83
C LEU A 99 1.80 7.21 19.57
N ASP A 100 0.60 7.54 20.05
CA ASP A 100 -0.60 6.74 19.78
C ASP A 100 -0.94 6.73 18.29
N ALA A 101 -0.72 7.85 17.59
CA ALA A 101 -0.90 7.93 16.15
C ALA A 101 0.05 7.00 15.40
N VAL A 102 1.35 7.00 15.76
CA VAL A 102 2.34 6.07 15.19
C VAL A 102 1.95 4.63 15.46
N ALA A 103 1.53 4.32 16.69
CA ALA A 103 1.09 2.99 17.08
C ALA A 103 -0.07 2.50 16.19
N ALA A 104 -1.11 3.32 16.04
CA ALA A 104 -2.29 3.00 15.23
C ALA A 104 -1.96 2.88 13.72
N CYS A 105 -1.12 3.77 13.18
CA CYS A 105 -0.64 3.70 11.80
C CYS A 105 0.13 2.40 11.53
N CYS A 106 1.05 2.02 12.42
CA CYS A 106 1.83 0.77 12.30
C CYS A 106 0.91 -0.45 12.38
N ASP A 107 -0.10 -0.41 13.25
CA ASP A 107 -1.04 -1.50 13.40
C ASP A 107 -1.90 -1.70 12.15
N PHE A 108 -2.45 -0.60 11.63
CA PHE A 108 -3.15 -0.58 10.36
C PHE A 108 -2.30 -1.13 9.21
N LEU A 109 -1.05 -0.67 9.11
CA LEU A 109 -0.14 -1.04 8.03
C LEU A 109 0.04 -2.54 7.94
N VAL A 110 0.35 -3.21 9.07
CA VAL A 110 0.55 -4.66 9.07
C VAL A 110 -0.76 -5.40 8.81
N ASP A 111 -1.88 -4.94 9.38
CA ASP A 111 -3.20 -5.55 9.14
C ASP A 111 -3.63 -5.44 7.67
N TYR A 112 -3.33 -4.32 7.03
CA TYR A 112 -3.60 -4.11 5.61
C TYR A 112 -2.81 -5.10 4.75
N VAL A 113 -1.51 -5.23 5.01
CA VAL A 113 -0.64 -6.18 4.30
C VAL A 113 -1.10 -7.60 4.50
N HIS A 114 -1.36 -8.00 5.75
CA HIS A 114 -1.78 -9.34 6.11
C HIS A 114 -3.08 -9.76 5.42
N ARG A 115 -4.03 -8.82 5.24
CA ARG A 115 -5.29 -9.07 4.52
C ARG A 115 -5.15 -9.11 3.00
N ARG A 116 -4.10 -8.50 2.44
CA ARG A 116 -3.91 -8.35 0.99
C ARG A 116 -2.49 -8.71 0.52
N PRO A 117 -1.90 -9.85 0.93
CA PRO A 117 -0.48 -10.12 0.72
C PRO A 117 -0.11 -10.20 -0.76
N THR A 118 -0.95 -10.83 -1.60
CA THR A 118 -0.72 -10.93 -3.06
C THR A 118 -0.72 -9.55 -3.73
N ALA A 119 -1.68 -8.69 -3.39
CA ALA A 119 -1.80 -7.37 -4.00
C ALA A 119 -0.67 -6.43 -3.56
N VAL A 120 -0.31 -6.47 -2.27
CA VAL A 120 0.83 -5.68 -1.75
C VAL A 120 2.14 -6.20 -2.34
N ARG A 121 2.33 -7.53 -2.43
CA ARG A 121 3.50 -8.13 -3.10
C ARG A 121 3.64 -7.62 -4.53
N ALA A 122 2.54 -7.58 -5.28
CA ALA A 122 2.53 -7.04 -6.63
C ALA A 122 3.04 -5.61 -6.65
N ALA A 123 2.48 -4.74 -5.80
CA ALA A 123 2.89 -3.34 -5.73
C ALA A 123 4.36 -3.17 -5.34
N LEU A 124 4.86 -3.94 -4.37
CA LEU A 124 6.23 -3.81 -3.86
C LEU A 124 7.30 -4.34 -4.82
N LEU A 125 7.03 -5.48 -5.48
CA LEU A 125 8.06 -6.23 -6.22
C LEU A 125 7.92 -6.08 -7.73
N GLU A 126 6.70 -6.05 -8.25
CA GLU A 126 6.48 -6.10 -9.69
C GLU A 126 6.63 -4.72 -10.35
N ILE A 127 6.59 -3.64 -9.56
CA ILE A 127 6.81 -2.27 -10.03
C ILE A 127 8.17 -2.09 -10.72
N TYR A 128 9.20 -2.84 -10.32
CA TYR A 128 10.53 -2.78 -10.94
C TYR A 128 10.56 -3.34 -12.36
N ALA A 129 9.62 -4.21 -12.73
CA ALA A 129 9.54 -4.78 -14.08
C ALA A 129 9.09 -3.75 -15.14
N LEU A 130 8.64 -2.56 -14.71
CA LEU A 130 8.15 -1.48 -15.59
C LEU A 130 9.25 -0.48 -15.98
N GLY A 131 10.49 -0.67 -15.52
CA GLY A 131 11.60 0.27 -15.81
C GLY A 131 11.35 1.65 -15.21
N ASP A 132 11.74 2.70 -15.94
CA ASP A 132 11.73 4.10 -15.46
C ASP A 132 10.35 4.56 -14.97
N ALA A 133 9.27 4.19 -15.68
CA ALA A 133 7.90 4.54 -15.28
C ALA A 133 7.52 3.91 -13.93
N GLY A 134 8.00 2.68 -13.67
CA GLY A 134 7.82 2.02 -12.39
C GLY A 134 8.64 2.68 -11.27
N LEU A 135 9.91 3.02 -11.56
CA LEU A 135 10.78 3.69 -10.60
C LEU A 135 10.26 5.07 -10.21
N GLU A 136 9.73 5.84 -11.16
CA GLU A 136 9.10 7.14 -10.89
C GLU A 136 7.86 7.00 -10.01
N ALA A 137 6.96 6.06 -10.33
CA ALA A 137 5.78 5.79 -9.51
C ALA A 137 6.16 5.37 -8.09
N ARG A 138 7.19 4.52 -7.95
CA ARG A 138 7.73 4.10 -6.66
C ARG A 138 8.31 5.27 -5.86
N GLU A 139 9.07 6.14 -6.50
CA GLU A 139 9.64 7.32 -5.85
C GLU A 139 8.54 8.26 -5.31
N ASN A 140 7.46 8.45 -6.06
CA ASN A 140 6.31 9.23 -5.61
C ASN A 140 5.66 8.63 -4.35
N THR A 141 5.51 7.30 -4.29
CA THR A 141 5.00 6.60 -3.10
C THR A 141 5.93 6.77 -1.90
N LEU A 142 7.25 6.64 -2.10
CA LEU A 142 8.22 6.82 -1.02
C LEU A 142 8.15 8.23 -0.44
N ARG A 143 8.12 9.26 -1.29
CA ARG A 143 7.96 10.66 -0.86
C ARG A 143 6.67 10.89 -0.09
N ALA A 144 5.57 10.25 -0.49
CA ALA A 144 4.32 10.34 0.24
C ALA A 144 4.43 9.71 1.65
N GLY A 145 5.14 8.58 1.78
CA GLY A 145 5.47 7.99 3.09
C GLY A 145 6.40 8.86 3.94
N GLU A 146 7.44 9.44 3.33
CA GLU A 146 8.35 10.39 4.00
C GLU A 146 7.60 11.61 4.52
N ALA A 147 6.63 12.12 3.75
CA ALA A 147 5.77 13.23 4.19
C ALA A 147 4.89 12.86 5.39
N VAL A 148 4.47 11.59 5.55
CA VAL A 148 3.79 11.13 6.77
C VAL A 148 4.74 11.20 7.95
N PHE A 149 5.95 10.67 7.81
CA PHE A 149 6.98 10.72 8.85
C PHE A 149 7.30 12.15 9.27
N ASP A 150 7.55 13.04 8.31
CA ASP A 150 7.90 14.45 8.58
C ASP A 150 6.78 15.21 9.28
N ARG A 151 5.51 14.95 8.93
CA ARG A 151 4.36 15.52 9.64
C ARG A 151 4.30 15.04 11.08
N THR A 152 4.50 13.75 11.32
CA THR A 152 4.54 13.18 12.67
C THR A 152 5.69 13.75 13.48
N ALA A 153 6.89 13.86 12.90
CA ALA A 153 8.06 14.43 13.57
C ALA A 153 7.85 15.92 13.93
N LYS A 154 7.19 16.69 13.05
CA LYS A 154 6.81 18.09 13.33
C LYS A 154 5.79 18.19 14.45
N TRP A 155 4.76 17.34 14.44
CA TRP A 155 3.74 17.29 15.49
C TRP A 155 4.36 16.94 16.84
N LEU A 156 5.21 15.91 16.88
CA LEU A 156 5.92 15.49 18.08
C LEU A 156 6.78 16.62 18.70
N ARG A 157 7.55 17.35 17.89
CA ARG A 157 8.34 18.49 18.37
C ARG A 157 7.50 19.69 18.81
N ALA A 158 6.30 19.86 18.27
CA ALA A 158 5.38 20.90 18.75
C ALA A 158 4.86 20.57 20.16
N THR A 159 4.74 19.27 20.50
CA THR A 159 4.35 18.80 21.83
C THR A 159 5.54 18.72 22.81
N ASP A 160 6.74 18.40 22.32
CA ASP A 160 7.98 18.37 23.08
C ASP A 160 9.12 19.09 22.34
N PRO A 161 9.29 20.42 22.57
CA PRO A 161 10.31 21.21 21.90
C PRO A 161 11.76 20.85 22.24
N ALA A 162 12.00 20.01 23.27
CA ALA A 162 13.35 19.57 23.61
C ALA A 162 13.88 18.47 22.67
N LEU A 163 13.01 17.85 21.87
CA LEU A 163 13.40 16.84 20.90
C LEU A 163 14.17 17.47 19.73
N PRO A 164 15.34 16.93 19.36
CA PRO A 164 16.09 17.45 18.23
C PRO A 164 15.34 17.27 16.89
N SER A 165 15.86 17.84 15.81
CA SER A 165 15.34 17.50 14.47
C SER A 165 15.98 16.20 13.98
N PRO A 166 15.21 15.29 13.34
CA PRO A 166 15.78 14.12 12.69
C PRO A 166 16.86 14.52 11.67
N PRO A 167 17.98 13.79 11.59
CA PRO A 167 18.99 14.01 10.55
C PRO A 167 18.42 13.92 9.12
N PRO A 168 19.15 14.46 8.13
CA PRO A 168 18.84 14.20 6.72
C PRO A 168 18.71 12.69 6.45
N PHE A 169 17.80 12.34 5.54
CA PHE A 169 17.46 10.96 5.15
C PHE A 169 16.79 10.08 6.22
N THR A 170 16.55 10.54 7.46
CA THR A 170 15.86 9.70 8.47
C THR A 170 14.50 9.22 8.00
N ALA A 171 13.68 10.10 7.40
CA ALA A 171 12.38 9.72 6.83
C ALA A 171 12.52 8.61 5.78
N ARG A 172 13.47 8.77 4.84
CA ARG A 172 13.78 7.80 3.79
C ARG A 172 14.22 6.45 4.37
N THR A 173 15.07 6.47 5.39
CA THR A 173 15.54 5.24 6.07
C THR A 173 14.39 4.51 6.76
N VAL A 174 13.53 5.23 7.49
CA VAL A 174 12.38 4.64 8.18
C VAL A 174 11.40 4.02 7.18
N VAL A 175 11.08 4.74 6.10
CA VAL A 175 10.17 4.24 5.06
C VAL A 175 10.76 3.04 4.32
N ALA A 176 12.06 3.08 3.96
CA ALA A 176 12.73 1.97 3.30
C ALA A 176 12.77 0.71 4.18
N ALA A 177 13.10 0.86 5.46
CA ALA A 177 13.07 -0.24 6.43
C ALA A 177 11.65 -0.79 6.61
N THR A 178 10.63 0.07 6.64
CA THR A 178 9.22 -0.35 6.70
C THR A 178 8.86 -1.25 5.50
N ILE A 179 9.26 -0.85 4.28
CA ILE A 179 9.02 -1.64 3.06
C ILE A 179 9.73 -2.99 3.12
N GLU A 180 10.98 -3.02 3.57
CA GLU A 180 11.74 -4.26 3.69
C GLU A 180 11.10 -5.22 4.71
N LEU A 181 10.76 -4.72 5.90
CA LEU A 181 10.12 -5.51 6.96
C LEU A 181 8.78 -6.09 6.50
N ILE A 182 7.96 -5.32 5.78
CA ILE A 182 6.73 -5.80 5.16
C ILE A 182 7.02 -6.88 4.10
N THR A 183 8.04 -6.67 3.27
CA THR A 183 8.42 -7.62 2.21
C THR A 183 8.83 -8.97 2.81
N GLN A 184 9.60 -8.95 3.90
CA GLN A 184 9.98 -10.16 4.64
C GLN A 184 8.77 -10.84 5.29
N ALA A 185 7.83 -10.07 5.86
CA ALA A 185 6.60 -10.62 6.43
C ALA A 185 5.76 -11.35 5.38
N ILE A 186 5.60 -10.75 4.19
CA ILE A 186 4.90 -11.36 3.06
C ILE A 186 5.61 -12.64 2.60
N TRP A 187 6.95 -12.60 2.51
CA TRP A 187 7.75 -13.75 2.08
C TRP A 187 7.59 -14.96 3.03
N ASN A 188 7.61 -14.70 4.33
CA ASN A 188 7.46 -15.75 5.35
C ASN A 188 6.00 -16.23 5.50
N GLY A 189 5.04 -15.30 5.41
CA GLY A 189 3.61 -15.62 5.32
C GLY A 189 2.97 -16.20 6.59
N THR A 190 3.65 -16.20 7.74
CA THR A 190 3.10 -16.70 9.02
C THR A 190 2.57 -15.57 9.89
N GLU A 191 1.61 -15.86 10.78
CA GLU A 191 1.11 -14.90 11.78
C GLU A 191 2.26 -14.31 12.63
N ASP A 192 3.20 -15.16 13.02
CA ASP A 192 4.39 -14.76 13.77
C ASP A 192 5.25 -13.76 12.97
N ALA A 193 5.45 -13.96 11.67
CA ALA A 193 6.20 -13.04 10.84
C ALA A 193 5.53 -11.65 10.74
N TYR A 194 4.21 -11.60 10.64
CA TYR A 194 3.47 -10.33 10.68
C TYR A 194 3.54 -9.68 12.07
N GLY A 195 3.49 -10.47 13.15
CA GLY A 195 3.71 -10.00 14.52
C GLY A 195 5.07 -9.34 14.70
N GLN A 196 6.14 -10.01 14.27
CA GLN A 196 7.51 -9.48 14.31
C GLN A 196 7.67 -8.22 13.46
N ALA A 197 7.07 -8.18 12.27
CA ALA A 197 7.10 -6.99 11.41
C ALA A 197 6.41 -5.79 12.07
N ARG A 198 5.29 -6.00 12.78
CA ARG A 198 4.59 -4.94 13.52
C ARG A 198 5.47 -4.32 14.59
N GLU A 199 6.14 -5.15 15.39
CA GLU A 199 7.07 -4.70 16.41
C GLU A 199 8.27 -3.96 15.79
N ALA A 200 8.87 -4.52 14.74
CA ALA A 200 10.03 -3.93 14.08
C ALA A 200 9.71 -2.61 13.36
N VAL A 201 8.55 -2.49 12.72
CA VAL A 201 8.08 -1.25 12.09
C VAL A 201 7.87 -0.19 13.16
N ARG A 202 7.15 -0.52 14.25
CA ARG A 202 6.95 0.41 15.37
C ARG A 202 8.29 0.86 15.96
N TYR A 203 9.19 -0.08 16.25
CA TYR A 203 10.53 0.23 16.77
C TYR A 203 11.30 1.18 15.83
N THR A 204 11.30 0.90 14.53
CA THR A 204 12.00 1.71 13.52
C THR A 204 11.46 3.14 13.46
N TRP A 205 10.14 3.31 13.50
CA TRP A 205 9.52 4.64 13.53
C TRP A 205 9.87 5.40 14.80
N LEU A 206 9.82 4.76 15.97
CA LEU A 206 10.19 5.38 17.23
C LEU A 206 11.68 5.74 17.28
N LEU A 207 12.55 4.88 16.77
CA LEU A 207 13.98 5.17 16.67
C LEU A 207 14.23 6.38 15.77
N GLY A 208 13.54 6.50 14.64
CA GLY A 208 13.64 7.67 13.77
C GLY A 208 13.13 8.96 14.42
N LEU A 209 12.13 8.87 15.30
CA LEU A 209 11.51 10.02 15.98
C LEU A 209 12.25 10.48 17.24
N PHE A 210 12.89 9.55 17.97
CA PHE A 210 13.48 9.80 19.30
C PHE A 210 14.97 9.44 19.44
N GLY A 211 15.53 8.62 18.54
CA GLY A 211 16.85 7.99 18.66
C GLY A 211 18.05 8.92 18.49
N HIS A 212 17.81 10.21 18.33
CA HIS A 212 18.78 11.26 18.02
C HIS A 212 19.18 12.09 19.25
N ARG A 213 18.98 11.58 20.48
CA ARG A 213 19.72 12.11 21.64
C ARG A 213 21.20 12.06 21.28
N SER A 214 21.80 13.23 21.18
CA SER A 214 23.03 13.46 20.44
C SER A 214 24.10 12.47 20.85
N VAL A 215 24.66 11.77 19.86
CA VAL A 215 25.99 11.17 19.98
C VAL A 215 26.99 12.33 19.89
N ASP A 216 26.97 13.20 20.91
CA ASP A 216 28.02 14.17 21.11
C ASP A 216 29.20 13.41 21.73
N ALA A 217 30.19 13.11 20.89
CA ALA A 217 31.57 12.86 21.27
C ALA A 217 32.39 14.13 21.00
#